data_AF-A0A4U8SGU0-F1
#
_entry.id   AF-A0A4U8SGU0-F1
#
_cell.length_a   1.000
_cell.length_b   1.000
_cell.length_c   1.000
_cell.angle_alpha   90.00
_cell.angle_beta   90.00
_cell.angle_gamma   90.00
#
_symmetry.space_group_name_H-M   'P 1'
#
loop_
_entity.id
_entity.type
_entity.pdbx_description
1 polymer ?
#
loop_
_entity_poly.entity_id
_entity_poly.type
_entity_poly.pdbx_seq_one_letter_code
_entity_poly.pdbx_strand_id
1 'polypeptide(L)'
;MSKTDRTYLRIPDKNGDFTIIVKRFYYEGDESSWSGTYYFQPFFRVNGEGNRIIRKDCLWEYHDVVGLDSKGFMLSNEEEFKEYCRKKFQDFRDTLCINPFSKDKEPKYTDDVICSLEMNW
;
A
#
# COMPACT_ATOMS: atom_id res chain seq x y z
N MET A 1 -3.33 0.43 30.60
CA MET A 1 -3.10 1.40 29.50
C MET A 1 -3.50 0.73 28.20
N SER A 2 -4.45 1.30 27.46
CA SER A 2 -4.76 0.83 26.10
C SER A 2 -3.49 0.97 25.27
N LYS A 3 -2.99 -0.14 24.71
CA LYS A 3 -1.83 -0.14 23.82
C LYS A 3 -2.29 0.59 22.55
N THR A 4 -1.73 1.77 22.27
CA THR A 4 -2.09 2.54 21.07
C THR A 4 -1.98 1.64 19.84
N ASP A 5 -3.08 1.49 19.10
CA ASP A 5 -3.10 0.65 17.92
C ASP A 5 -2.24 1.29 16.82
N ARG A 6 -1.16 0.59 16.45
CA ARG A 6 -0.21 0.98 15.39
C ARG A 6 -0.42 0.14 14.13
N THR A 7 -1.64 -0.33 13.90
CA THR A 7 -1.97 -1.10 12.70
C THR A 7 -1.95 -0.24 11.45
N TYR A 8 -2.37 1.03 11.54
CA TYR A 8 -2.35 1.98 10.42
C TYR A 8 -1.58 3.22 10.83
N LEU A 9 -0.60 3.61 10.04
CA LEU A 9 0.27 4.75 10.33
C LEU A 9 0.42 5.63 9.11
N ARG A 10 0.46 6.95 9.32
CA ARG A 10 0.96 7.90 8.33
C ARG A 10 2.45 8.12 8.56
N ILE A 11 3.26 8.01 7.53
CA ILE A 11 4.69 8.32 7.54
C ILE A 11 4.96 9.52 6.61
N PRO A 12 6.02 10.30 6.87
CA PRO A 12 6.34 11.46 6.05
C PRO A 12 6.83 11.04 4.67
N ASP A 13 6.44 11.82 3.66
CA ASP A 13 7.01 11.74 2.33
C ASP A 13 8.38 12.45 2.25
N LYS A 14 8.89 12.59 1.02
CA LYS A 14 10.19 13.24 0.76
C LYS A 14 10.26 14.71 1.21
N ASN A 15 9.11 15.38 1.35
CA ASN A 15 9.01 16.77 1.79
C ASN A 15 8.79 16.89 3.31
N GLY A 16 8.60 15.76 4.01
CA GLY A 16 8.30 15.74 5.44
C GLY A 16 6.80 15.76 5.76
N ASP A 17 5.93 15.74 4.76
CA ASP A 17 4.48 15.75 4.95
C ASP A 17 3.97 14.33 5.23
N PHE A 18 3.18 14.15 6.29
CA PHE A 18 2.61 12.84 6.70
C PHE A 18 1.49 12.36 5.76
N THR A 19 1.85 12.03 4.52
CA THR A 19 0.91 11.72 3.43
C THR A 19 0.90 10.25 3.02
N ILE A 20 1.92 9.47 3.39
CA ILE A 20 2.02 8.05 3.04
C ILE A 20 1.35 7.23 4.14
N ILE A 21 0.31 6.47 3.81
CA ILE A 21 -0.35 5.58 4.78
C ILE A 21 0.12 4.14 4.57
N VAL A 22 0.56 3.50 5.64
CA VAL A 22 1.02 2.12 5.67
C VAL A 22 0.19 1.28 6.64
N LYS A 23 -0.01 0.00 6.31
CA LYS A 23 -0.66 -0.98 7.18
C LYS A 23 0.36 -1.97 7.71
N ARG A 24 0.35 -2.21 9.01
CA ARG A 24 1.14 -3.21 9.70
C ARG A 24 0.68 -4.61 9.33
N PHE A 25 1.63 -5.52 9.19
CA PHE A 25 1.40 -6.95 9.20
C PHE A 25 2.56 -7.67 9.89
N TYR A 26 2.32 -8.92 10.26
CA TYR A 26 3.37 -9.80 10.78
C TYR A 26 3.68 -10.84 9.72
N TYR A 27 4.94 -10.96 9.34
CA TYR A 27 5.43 -12.03 8.50
C TYR A 27 6.02 -13.11 9.41
N GLU A 28 5.49 -14.32 9.27
CA GLU A 28 6.07 -15.51 9.88
C GLU A 28 6.96 -16.16 8.83
N GLY A 29 8.27 -16.05 9.03
CA GLY A 29 9.26 -16.69 8.18
C GLY A 29 9.31 -18.20 8.42
N ASP A 30 9.76 -18.92 7.40
CA ASP A 30 10.11 -20.34 7.53
C ASP A 30 11.50 -20.52 8.19
N GLU A 31 11.99 -21.76 8.26
CA GLU A 31 13.30 -22.10 8.85
C GLU A 31 14.49 -21.34 8.23
N SER A 32 14.30 -20.73 7.06
CA SER A 32 15.32 -19.97 6.33
C SER A 32 15.10 -18.46 6.35
N SER A 33 14.01 -17.98 6.95
CA SER A 33 13.56 -16.59 6.85
C SER A 33 13.26 -15.98 8.22
N TRP A 34 13.57 -14.70 8.41
CA TRP A 34 13.30 -14.00 9.67
C TRP A 34 11.82 -13.61 9.77
N SER A 35 11.18 -14.04 10.87
CA SER A 35 9.86 -13.53 11.25
C SER A 35 9.97 -12.10 11.78
N GLY A 36 8.99 -11.26 11.47
CA GLY A 36 9.07 -9.85 11.82
C GLY A 36 7.77 -9.07 11.63
N THR A 37 7.71 -7.92 12.29
CA THR A 37 6.69 -6.92 12.00
C THR A 37 7.15 -6.07 10.83
N TYR A 38 6.27 -5.89 9.87
CA TYR A 38 6.51 -5.06 8.69
C TYR A 38 5.30 -4.17 8.45
N TYR A 39 5.45 -3.25 7.53
CA TYR A 39 4.36 -2.44 7.03
C TYR A 39 4.33 -2.51 5.51
N PHE A 40 3.16 -2.34 4.91
CA PHE A 40 3.04 -2.23 3.48
C PHE A 40 2.29 -0.96 3.07
N GLN A 41 2.71 -0.40 1.95
CA GLN A 41 2.09 0.72 1.29
C GLN A 41 1.43 0.24 -0.01
N PRO A 42 0.16 0.59 -0.29
CA PRO A 42 -0.47 0.28 -1.56
C PRO A 42 0.30 0.90 -2.72
N PHE A 43 0.60 0.06 -3.70
CA PHE A 43 1.21 0.48 -4.96
C PHE A 43 0.62 -0.33 -6.12
N PHE A 44 0.63 0.26 -7.32
CA PHE A 44 -0.10 -0.26 -8.47
C PHE A 44 0.80 -0.29 -9.71
N ARG A 45 0.58 -1.30 -10.55
CA ARG A 45 1.26 -1.44 -11.84
C ARG A 45 0.36 -2.12 -12.85
N VAL A 46 0.72 -2.06 -14.13
CA VAL A 46 0.11 -2.94 -15.13
C VAL A 46 0.70 -4.35 -14.98
N ASN A 47 -0.13 -5.38 -15.12
CA ASN A 47 0.31 -6.77 -15.14
C ASN A 47 1.22 -7.08 -16.34
N GLY A 48 1.86 -8.25 -16.35
CA GLY A 48 2.79 -8.63 -17.41
C GLY A 48 2.18 -8.73 -18.81
N GLU A 49 0.87 -8.94 -18.90
CA GLU A 49 0.13 -8.98 -20.17
C GLU A 49 -0.26 -7.60 -20.70
N GLY A 50 -0.08 -6.54 -19.91
CA GLY A 50 -0.39 -5.17 -20.34
C GLY A 50 -1.89 -4.82 -20.32
N ASN A 51 -2.75 -5.71 -19.83
CA ASN A 51 -4.22 -5.59 -19.98
C ASN A 51 -4.95 -5.18 -18.69
N ARG A 52 -4.28 -5.19 -17.53
CA ARG A 52 -4.93 -4.94 -16.24
C ARG A 52 -4.01 -4.29 -15.22
N ILE A 53 -4.55 -3.33 -14.46
CA ILE A 53 -3.89 -2.79 -13.27
C ILE A 53 -3.98 -3.82 -12.14
N ILE A 54 -2.85 -4.11 -11.52
CA ILE A 54 -2.74 -4.99 -10.35
C ILE A 54 -2.12 -4.23 -9.19
N ARG A 55 -2.50 -4.64 -7.98
CA ARG A 55 -1.88 -4.17 -6.75
C ARG A 55 -0.58 -4.94 -6.51
N LYS A 56 0.49 -4.22 -6.21
CA LYS A 56 1.80 -4.76 -5.83
C LYS A 56 2.39 -3.79 -4.81
N ASP A 57 2.30 -4.16 -3.54
CA ASP A 57 2.59 -3.29 -2.43
C ASP A 57 4.10 -3.05 -2.25
N CYS A 58 4.45 -1.89 -1.72
CA CYS A 58 5.81 -1.62 -1.28
C CYS A 58 5.96 -2.07 0.18
N LEU A 59 6.97 -2.87 0.45
CA LEU A 59 7.32 -3.33 1.79
C LEU A 59 8.13 -2.24 2.52
N TRP A 60 7.84 -2.05 3.80
CA TRP A 60 8.56 -1.18 4.71
C TRP A 60 8.94 -1.97 5.95
N GLU A 61 10.19 -1.83 6.40
CA GLU A 61 10.64 -2.52 7.60
C GLU A 61 10.17 -1.78 8.86
N TYR A 62 10.13 -2.51 9.98
CA TYR A 62 9.75 -1.91 11.26
C TYR A 62 10.60 -0.68 11.60
N HIS A 63 11.90 -0.74 11.32
CA HIS A 63 12.84 0.31 11.70
C HIS A 63 12.64 1.61 10.91
N ASP A 64 12.18 1.51 9.65
CA ASP A 64 11.85 2.64 8.79
C ASP A 64 10.58 3.39 9.23
N VAL A 65 9.63 2.68 9.82
CA VAL A 65 8.30 3.22 10.13
C VAL A 65 8.22 3.73 11.56
N VAL A 66 8.71 2.95 12.53
CA VAL A 66 8.58 3.26 13.96
C VAL A 66 9.88 3.10 14.76
N GLY A 67 10.96 2.63 14.13
CA GLY A 67 12.26 2.45 14.79
C GLY A 67 13.18 3.65 14.66
N LEU A 68 14.48 3.39 14.73
CA LEU A 68 15.52 4.43 14.82
C LEU A 68 15.65 5.25 13.53
N ASP A 69 15.37 4.64 12.37
CA ASP A 69 15.48 5.29 11.07
C ASP A 69 14.17 6.00 10.65
N SER A 70 13.13 5.87 11.47
CA SER A 70 11.86 6.55 11.27
C SER A 70 12.03 8.06 11.38
N LYS A 71 11.38 8.78 10.46
CA LYS A 71 11.20 10.24 10.51
C LYS A 71 9.95 10.65 11.30
N GLY A 72 9.43 9.74 12.13
CA GLY A 72 8.19 9.90 12.88
C GLY A 72 6.98 9.30 12.16
N PHE A 73 5.88 9.16 12.89
CA PHE A 73 4.60 8.69 12.37
C PHE A 73 3.43 9.40 13.04
N MET A 74 2.29 9.45 12.35
CA MET A 74 0.98 9.76 12.94
C MET A 74 0.10 8.52 12.93
N LEU A 75 -0.84 8.44 13.87
CA LEU A 75 -1.85 7.39 13.86
C LEU A 75 -2.80 7.60 12.68
N SER A 76 -3.26 6.48 12.13
CA SER A 76 -4.29 6.45 11.10
C SER A 76 -5.30 5.35 11.44
N ASN A 77 -6.24 5.10 10.54
CA ASN A 77 -7.23 4.05 10.68
C ASN A 77 -7.47 3.34 9.33
N GLU A 78 -8.29 2.31 9.36
CA GLU A 78 -8.60 1.50 8.19
C GLU A 78 -9.29 2.29 7.08
N GLU A 79 -10.21 3.19 7.43
CA GLU A 79 -10.95 3.99 6.45
C GLU A 79 -10.02 4.93 5.69
N GLU A 80 -9.14 5.64 6.41
CA GLU A 80 -8.11 6.50 5.82
C GLU A 80 -7.14 5.69 4.93
N PHE A 81 -6.78 4.46 5.34
CA PHE A 81 -5.95 3.58 4.52
C PHE A 81 -6.65 3.16 3.22
N LYS A 82 -7.94 2.82 3.28
CA LYS A 82 -8.75 2.48 2.09
C LYS A 82 -8.90 3.69 1.16
N GLU A 83 -9.15 4.88 1.68
CA GLU A 83 -9.15 6.13 0.90
C GLU A 83 -7.81 6.37 0.22
N TYR A 84 -6.70 6.15 0.94
CA TYR A 84 -5.36 6.25 0.39
C TYR A 84 -5.11 5.23 -0.73
N CYS A 85 -5.59 3.99 -0.60
CA CYS A 85 -5.53 2.97 -1.65
C CYS A 85 -6.27 3.44 -2.92
N ARG A 86 -7.51 3.94 -2.78
CA ARG A 86 -8.30 4.46 -3.91
C ARG A 86 -7.62 5.63 -4.60
N LYS A 87 -7.06 6.56 -3.82
CA LYS A 87 -6.29 7.68 -4.35
C LYS A 87 -5.07 7.19 -5.14
N LYS A 88 -4.26 6.29 -4.58
CA LYS A 88 -3.08 5.73 -5.28
C LYS A 88 -3.43 4.98 -6.55
N PHE A 89 -4.54 4.25 -6.55
CA PHE A 89 -5.05 3.59 -7.74
C PHE A 89 -5.43 4.59 -8.82
N GLN A 90 -6.20 5.63 -8.46
CA GLN A 90 -6.64 6.66 -9.39
C GLN A 90 -5.45 7.47 -9.94
N ASP A 91 -4.51 7.88 -9.07
CA ASP A 91 -3.27 8.54 -9.46
C ASP A 91 -2.49 7.72 -10.50
N PHE A 92 -2.37 6.39 -10.29
CA PHE A 92 -1.69 5.50 -11.24
C PHE A 92 -2.49 5.35 -12.54
N ARG A 93 -3.81 5.13 -12.43
CA ARG A 93 -4.70 4.99 -13.60
C ARG A 93 -4.63 6.21 -14.52
N ASP A 94 -4.58 7.40 -13.96
CA ASP A 94 -4.50 8.65 -14.73
C ASP A 94 -3.18 8.83 -15.49
N THR A 95 -2.13 8.07 -15.14
CA THR A 95 -0.88 8.03 -15.92
C THR A 95 -0.96 7.14 -17.17
N LEU A 96 -1.99 6.30 -17.29
CA LEU A 96 -2.10 5.32 -18.37
C LEU A 96 -2.84 5.90 -19.59
N CYS A 97 -2.28 5.68 -20.78
CA CYS A 97 -2.98 5.97 -22.02
C CYS A 97 -3.94 4.83 -22.38
N ILE A 98 -5.24 5.03 -22.13
CA ILE A 98 -6.27 4.08 -22.53
C ILE A 98 -6.67 4.34 -23.99
N ASN A 99 -6.45 3.37 -24.88
CA ASN A 99 -6.87 3.49 -26.27
C ASN A 99 -8.41 3.39 -26.38
N PRO A 100 -9.12 4.47 -26.75
CA PRO A 100 -10.58 4.47 -26.82
C PRO A 100 -11.15 3.56 -27.93
N PHE A 101 -10.33 3.25 -28.94
CA PHE A 101 -10.69 2.40 -30.08
C PHE A 101 -10.34 0.92 -29.87
N SER A 102 -9.77 0.56 -28.73
CA SER A 102 -9.52 -0.84 -28.39
C SER A 102 -10.82 -1.63 -28.31
N LYS A 103 -10.78 -2.86 -28.83
CA LYS A 103 -11.84 -3.86 -28.63
C LYS A 103 -11.86 -4.33 -27.17
N ASP A 104 -10.68 -4.41 -26.55
CA ASP A 104 -10.52 -4.75 -25.14
C ASP A 104 -10.80 -3.50 -24.31
N LYS A 105 -11.88 -3.56 -23.53
CA LYS A 105 -12.27 -2.49 -22.59
C LYS A 105 -11.49 -2.62 -21.30
N GLU A 106 -11.28 -1.48 -20.62
CA GLU A 106 -10.71 -1.46 -19.29
C GLU A 106 -11.53 -2.37 -18.36
N PRO A 107 -10.89 -3.32 -17.65
CA PRO A 107 -11.60 -4.19 -16.74
C PRO A 107 -12.18 -3.41 -15.55
N LYS A 108 -13.22 -3.95 -14.92
CA LYS A 108 -13.75 -3.40 -13.68
C LYS A 108 -12.82 -3.76 -12.52
N TYR A 109 -12.52 -2.79 -11.67
CA TYR A 109 -11.73 -2.97 -10.45
C TYR A 109 -12.67 -2.87 -9.24
N THR A 110 -12.64 -3.88 -8.37
CA THR A 110 -13.41 -3.89 -7.13
C THR A 110 -12.60 -3.30 -5.99
N ASP A 111 -13.30 -2.80 -4.97
CA ASP A 111 -12.66 -2.32 -3.75
C ASP A 111 -11.83 -3.41 -3.06
N ASP A 112 -12.22 -4.68 -3.14
CA ASP A 112 -11.43 -5.78 -2.57
C ASP A 112 -10.04 -5.91 -3.21
N VAL A 113 -9.92 -5.58 -4.50
CA VAL A 113 -8.64 -5.60 -5.22
C VAL A 113 -7.83 -4.34 -4.93
N ILE A 114 -8.48 -3.17 -4.93
CA ILE A 114 -7.81 -1.87 -4.74
C ILE A 114 -7.39 -1.70 -3.27
N CYS A 115 -8.30 -2.00 -2.36
CA CYS A 115 -8.23 -1.69 -0.94
C CYS A 115 -7.99 -2.92 -0.05
N SER A 116 -7.41 -3.99 -0.61
CA SER A 116 -6.99 -5.18 0.15
C SER A 116 -6.24 -4.80 1.44
N LEU A 117 -6.63 -5.44 2.54
CA LEU A 117 -6.00 -5.30 3.85
C LEU A 117 -4.88 -6.33 4.07
N GLU A 118 -4.67 -7.20 3.09
CA GLU A 118 -3.56 -8.15 3.03
C GLU A 118 -2.46 -7.62 2.11
N MET A 119 -1.22 -8.01 2.37
CA MET A 119 -0.08 -7.63 1.54
C MET A 119 -0.13 -8.36 0.19
N ASN A 120 0.11 -7.61 -0.89
CA ASN A 120 0.16 -8.13 -2.26
C ASN A 120 1.60 -8.01 -2.81
N TRP A 121 2.27 -9.15 -3.01
CA TRP A 121 3.68 -9.22 -3.42
C TRP A 121 3.96 -8.80 -4.87
#